data_AF-A0A3N5JAF0-F1
#
_entry.id   AF-A0A3N5JAF0-F1
#
_cell.length_a   1.000
_cell.length_b   1.000
_cell.length_c   1.000
_cell.angle_alpha   90.00
_cell.angle_beta   90.00
_cell.angle_gamma   90.00
#
_symmetry.space_group_name_H-M   'P 1'
#
loop_
_entity.id
_entity.type
_entity.pdbx_description
1 polymer ?
#
loop_
_entity_poly.entity_id
_entity_poly.type
_entity_poly.pdbx_seq_one_letter_code
_entity_poly.pdbx_strand_id
1 'polypeptide(L)'
;MDFKNSVIAIATDDGETVSSHFGRARFYEVLNFSDGKVTKRERREKAGHHSFGPAEGEHAHHDDGQHNHEEHEQRHQTMVSPVLDCKA
;
A
#
# COMPACT_ATOMS: atom_id res chain seq x y z
N MET A 1 -22.20 1.05 -5.09
CA MET A 1 -21.58 0.82 -3.77
C MET A 1 -22.24 1.73 -2.76
N ASP A 2 -22.51 1.23 -1.56
CA ASP A 2 -22.99 2.03 -0.43
C ASP A 2 -21.82 2.25 0.53
N PHE A 3 -21.26 3.46 0.53
CA PHE A 3 -20.10 3.83 1.35
C PHE A 3 -20.47 4.14 2.81
N LYS A 4 -21.73 3.91 3.22
CA LYS A 4 -22.14 4.21 4.59
C LYS A 4 -21.35 3.40 5.62
N ASN A 5 -21.08 2.13 5.33
CA ASN A 5 -20.35 1.22 6.21
C ASN A 5 -19.21 0.56 5.44
N SER A 6 -18.07 1.24 5.37
CA SER A 6 -16.94 0.83 4.54
C SER A 6 -15.61 1.17 5.19
N VAL A 7 -14.55 0.50 4.77
CA VAL A 7 -13.16 0.83 5.11
C VAL A 7 -12.44 1.15 3.81
N ILE A 8 -11.93 2.38 3.68
CA ILE A 8 -11.33 2.90 2.45
C ILE A 8 -9.89 3.27 2.74
N ALA A 9 -8.95 2.76 1.93
CA ALA A 9 -7.54 3.13 1.98
C ALA A 9 -7.20 4.13 0.87
N ILE A 10 -6.47 5.18 1.20
CA ILE A 10 -6.08 6.26 0.29
C ILE A 10 -4.56 6.35 0.27
N ALA A 11 -3.94 6.14 -0.90
CA ALA A 11 -2.50 6.28 -1.05
C ALA A 11 -2.07 7.75 -0.92
N THR A 12 -1.10 8.04 -0.07
CA THR A 12 -0.67 9.41 0.26
C THR A 12 0.81 9.45 0.65
N ASP A 13 1.42 10.62 0.50
CA ASP A 13 2.78 10.91 0.92
C ASP A 13 2.83 11.77 2.20
N ASP A 14 1.78 12.54 2.48
CA ASP A 14 1.69 13.51 3.58
C ASP A 14 0.54 13.20 4.56
N GLY A 15 -0.47 12.44 4.14
CA GLY A 15 -1.68 12.19 4.91
C GLY A 15 -2.87 13.09 4.61
N GLU A 16 -2.67 14.09 3.76
CA GLU A 16 -3.62 15.15 3.47
C GLU A 16 -4.05 15.10 2.00
N THR A 17 -3.11 14.79 1.11
CA THR A 17 -3.32 14.75 -0.33
C THR A 17 -3.23 13.33 -0.87
N VAL A 18 -3.97 13.06 -1.95
CA VAL A 18 -3.87 11.78 -2.66
C VAL A 18 -2.59 11.78 -3.50
N SER A 19 -1.74 10.77 -3.31
CA SER A 19 -0.52 10.65 -4.10
C SER A 19 -0.84 10.36 -5.57
N SER A 20 -0.17 11.06 -6.48
CA SER A 20 -0.30 10.84 -7.93
C SER A 20 0.35 9.54 -8.41
N HIS A 21 1.21 8.93 -7.59
CA HIS A 21 2.00 7.76 -7.96
C HIS A 21 1.83 6.64 -6.94
N PHE A 22 0.86 5.75 -7.16
CA PHE A 22 0.57 4.62 -6.26
C PHE A 22 1.81 3.82 -5.85
N GLY A 23 2.69 3.47 -6.80
CA GLY A 23 3.90 2.67 -6.52
C GLY A 23 4.96 3.36 -5.66
N ARG A 24 4.90 4.70 -5.55
CA ARG A 24 5.86 5.53 -4.79
C ARG A 24 5.29 6.05 -3.47
N ALA A 25 3.96 6.10 -3.34
CA ALA A 25 3.29 6.56 -2.13
C ALA A 25 3.82 5.81 -0.90
N ARG A 26 4.14 6.57 0.14
CA ARG A 26 4.76 6.05 1.37
C ARG A 26 3.75 5.45 2.34
N PHE A 27 2.51 5.93 2.28
CA PHE A 27 1.49 5.58 3.27
C PHE A 27 0.14 5.32 2.61
N TYR A 28 -0.70 4.61 3.36
CA TYR A 28 -2.14 4.65 3.22
C TYR A 28 -2.75 5.43 4.37
N GLU A 29 -3.67 6.32 4.07
CA GLU A 29 -4.63 6.82 5.05
C GLU A 29 -5.90 5.98 4.97
N VAL A 30 -6.19 5.24 6.03
CA VAL A 30 -7.33 4.31 6.12
C VAL A 30 -8.45 4.95 6.91
N LEU A 31 -9.62 5.06 6.28
CA LEU A 31 -10.82 5.67 6.84
C LEU A 31 -11.90 4.62 7.04
N ASN A 32 -12.42 4.51 8.25
CA ASN A 32 -13.59 3.69 8.55
C ASN A 32 -14.82 4.58 8.54
N PHE A 33 -15.84 4.17 7.80
CA PHE A 33 -17.14 4.82 7.71
C PHE A 33 -18.18 3.99 8.45
N SER A 34 -19.00 4.67 9.25
CA SER A 34 -20.25 4.12 9.79
C SER A 34 -21.36 5.12 9.56
N ASP A 35 -22.45 4.68 8.96
CA ASP A 35 -23.58 5.53 8.55
C ASP A 35 -23.15 6.81 7.80
N GLY A 36 -22.15 6.68 6.91
CA GLY A 36 -21.63 7.77 6.10
C GLY A 36 -20.73 8.77 6.83
N LYS A 37 -20.37 8.48 8.09
CA LYS A 37 -19.46 9.33 8.89
C LYS A 37 -18.16 8.60 9.16
N VAL A 38 -17.05 9.35 9.15
CA VAL A 38 -15.75 8.80 9.53
C VAL A 38 -15.74 8.52 11.03
N THR A 39 -15.55 7.27 11.41
CA THR A 39 -15.48 6.82 12.81
C THR A 39 -14.05 6.56 13.26
N LYS A 40 -13.15 6.21 12.34
CA LYS A 40 -11.73 5.99 12.62
C LYS A 40 -10.87 6.43 11.43
N ARG A 41 -9.70 6.97 11.75
CA ARG A 41 -8.63 7.30 10.82
C ARG A 41 -7.34 6.66 11.30
N GLU A 42 -6.63 5.99 10.41
CA GLU A 42 -5.40 5.26 10.70
C GLU A 42 -4.41 5.44 9.56
N ARG A 43 -3.14 5.70 9.88
CA ARG A 43 -2.06 5.71 8.89
C ARG A 43 -1.34 4.37 8.89
N ARG A 44 -1.22 3.77 7.72
CA ARG A 44 -0.46 2.52 7.52
C ARG A 44 0.71 2.79 6.58
N GLU A 45 1.86 2.20 6.87
CA GLU A 45 2.99 2.22 5.94
C GLU A 45 2.69 1.36 4.72
N LYS A 46 3.17 1.81 3.56
CA LYS A 46 3.02 1.11 2.29
C LYS A 46 4.40 0.67 1.80
N ALA A 47 4.54 -0.59 1.42
CA ALA A 47 5.71 -1.02 0.67
C ALA A 47 5.71 -0.33 -0.72
N GLY A 48 6.83 0.27 -1.11
CA GLY A 48 6.96 1.04 -2.34
C GLY A 48 8.35 0.92 -2.94
N HIS A 49 8.63 1.63 -4.04
CA HIS A 49 9.96 1.61 -4.67
C HIS A 49 11.11 1.97 -3.71
N HIS A 50 10.85 2.74 -2.65
CA HIS A 50 11.83 3.03 -1.59
C HIS A 50 12.20 1.80 -0.74
N SER A 51 11.31 0.82 -0.63
CA SER A 51 11.53 -0.44 0.09
C SER A 51 12.28 -1.48 -0.76
N PHE A 52 12.39 -1.24 -2.07
CA PHE A 52 13.06 -2.13 -3.03
C PHE A 52 14.27 -1.46 -3.70
N GLY A 53 14.77 -0.35 -3.14
CA GLY A 53 16.12 0.13 -3.44
C GLY A 53 17.16 -0.88 -2.97
N PRO A 54 18.43 -0.79 -3.40
CA PRO A 54 19.47 -1.72 -2.95
C PRO A 54 19.69 -1.51 -1.45
N ALA A 55 18.96 -2.26 -0.63
CA ALA A 55 19.11 -2.25 0.81
C ALA A 55 20.29 -3.16 1.15
N GLU A 56 21.38 -2.50 1.57
CA GLU A 56 22.40 -3.10 2.41
C GLU A 56 21.72 -3.88 3.55
N GLY A 57 21.94 -5.20 3.56
CA GLY A 57 21.72 -6.06 4.72
C GLY A 57 20.28 -6.49 4.98
N GLU A 58 19.88 -7.61 4.36
CA GLU A 58 19.36 -8.79 5.07
C GLU A 58 19.16 -9.92 4.04
N HIS A 59 19.90 -11.01 4.22
CA HIS A 59 20.07 -12.09 3.25
C HIS A 59 18.79 -12.90 3.00
N ALA A 60 18.37 -12.98 1.73
CA ALA A 60 17.67 -14.13 1.17
C ALA A 60 17.93 -14.26 -0.35
N HIS A 61 18.99 -15.01 -0.67
CA HIS A 61 19.24 -15.90 -1.83
C HIS A 61 18.76 -15.60 -3.28
N HIS A 62 19.69 -15.91 -4.20
CA HIS A 62 19.65 -15.99 -5.69
C HIS A 62 19.75 -14.64 -6.41
N ASP A 63 20.87 -14.26 -7.02
CA ASP A 63 21.66 -14.90 -8.10
C ASP A 63 20.87 -15.15 -9.40
N ASP A 64 21.40 -14.55 -10.47
CA ASP A 64 21.06 -14.67 -11.89
C ASP A 64 19.89 -13.82 -12.44
N GLY A 65 20.22 -12.59 -12.87
CA GLY A 65 20.17 -12.17 -14.28
C GLY A 65 18.88 -12.29 -15.11
N GLN A 66 17.75 -12.70 -14.55
CA GLN A 66 16.52 -12.96 -15.30
C GLN A 66 15.37 -12.16 -14.71
N HIS A 67 15.03 -11.05 -15.37
CA HIS A 67 13.84 -10.25 -15.07
C HIS A 67 12.59 -11.11 -15.33
N ASN A 68 12.20 -11.89 -14.34
CA ASN A 68 11.05 -12.76 -14.41
C ASN A 68 9.79 -11.92 -14.11
N HIS A 69 8.70 -12.20 -14.85
CA HIS A 69 7.45 -11.45 -14.71
C HIS A 69 6.80 -11.67 -13.33
N GLU A 70 7.17 -12.77 -12.67
CA GLU A 70 6.63 -13.26 -11.41
C GLU A 70 7.05 -12.38 -10.22
N GLU A 71 8.30 -11.91 -10.18
CA GLU A 71 8.77 -10.93 -9.19
C GLU A 71 8.00 -9.61 -9.25
N HIS A 72 7.60 -9.18 -10.44
CA HIS A 72 6.84 -7.95 -10.60
C HIS A 72 5.43 -8.07 -9.99
N GLU A 73 4.75 -9.20 -10.20
CA GLU A 73 3.43 -9.47 -9.61
C GLU A 73 3.51 -9.57 -8.08
N GLN A 74 4.51 -10.27 -7.56
CA GLN A 74 4.74 -10.39 -6.11
C GLN A 74 4.98 -9.02 -5.48
N ARG A 75 5.74 -8.14 -6.13
CA ARG A 75 5.97 -6.76 -5.66
C ARG A 75 4.66 -5.98 -5.55
N HIS A 76 3.76 -6.07 -6.54
CA HIS A 76 2.45 -5.41 -6.47
C HIS A 76 1.60 -5.94 -5.31
N GLN A 77 1.63 -7.26 -5.08
CA GLN A 77 0.92 -7.88 -3.95
C GLN A 77 1.45 -7.36 -2.60
N THR A 78 2.77 -7.20 -2.44
CA THR A 78 3.36 -6.61 -1.24
C THR A 78 2.90 -5.16 -1.02
N MET A 79 2.67 -4.38 -2.08
CA MET A 79 2.21 -2.99 -1.94
C MET A 79 0.77 -2.87 -1.44
N VAL A 80 -0.08 -3.87 -1.71
CA VAL A 80 -1.49 -3.87 -1.31
C VAL A 80 -1.78 -4.67 -0.05
N SER A 81 -0.83 -5.52 0.38
CA SER A 81 -0.97 -6.36 1.58
C SER A 81 -1.45 -5.62 2.85
N PRO A 82 -1.02 -4.36 3.12
CA PRO A 82 -1.44 -3.65 4.34
C PRO A 82 -2.91 -3.21 4.33
N VAL A 83 -3.61 -3.34 3.21
CA VAL A 83 -4.98 -2.81 3.00
C VAL A 83 -5.94 -3.84 2.41
N LEU A 84 -5.59 -5.14 2.43
CA LEU A 84 -6.46 -6.22 1.94
C LEU A 84 -7.77 -6.36 2.73
N ASP A 85 -7.81 -5.84 3.96
CA ASP A 85 -8.99 -5.77 4.83
C ASP A 85 -9.96 -4.65 4.43
N CYS A 86 -9.54 -3.69 3.61
CA CYS A 86 -10.34 -2.54 3.21
C CYS A 86 -11.41 -2.93 2.17
N LYS A 87 -12.66 -2.49 2.37
CA LYS A 87 -13.82 -2.81 1.52
C LYS A 87 -14.76 -1.61 1.43
N ALA A 88 -15.17 -1.28 0.21
CA ALA A 88 -16.00 -0.11 -0.11
C ALA A 88 -17.27 -0.49 -0.89
#